data_AF-A0A9Q9IAX0-F1
#
_entry.id   AF-A0A9Q9IAX0-F1
#
_cell.length_a   1.000
_cell.length_b   1.000
_cell.length_c   1.000
_cell.angle_alpha   90.00
_cell.angle_beta   90.00
_cell.angle_gamma   90.00
#
_symmetry.space_group_name_H-M   'P 1'
#
loop_
_entity.id
_entity.type
_entity.pdbx_description
1 polymer ?
#
loop_
_entity_poly.entity_id
_entity_poly.type
_entity_poly.pdbx_seq_one_letter_code
_entity_poly.pdbx_strand_id
1 'polypeptide(L)'
;MEEHLTVGRVAELAGVSVRTLHHYDEIGLVRPSARTAAGYRAYSAADVERLREVLAYRRLGFGLREIADLTDDPTVDAVAHLHRLRGLLLEQGDRVAAMVTAIDRELQARAMGIRTTPEEQLKMFGAQLYEAIGSAYPATRRTEPRIAARIWDALGDARTVLNVGAGTGSYEPPDRDVTAVEPSAVMRAQRRAGAAPCVAASAESLPFEDQSFDAAIAFSTVHHWHDPIAGLREMRRVARRVVVFTHDAGDTAWRHRFWLTRDYLPEVADLVAGRPPVDELARAIGARIEPVLIPWDCADGFFEAYWRRPEAYLEDEVRRAVSVWTRVGPEAERRAVNRLRDDLSSGRWAERNRELLALDAAELGLRLLVA
;
A
#
# COMPACT_ATOMS: atom_id res chain seq x y z
N MET A 1 -13.94 -15.24 -42.60
CA MET A 1 -15.01 -14.42 -42.00
C MET A 1 -14.75 -14.47 -40.51
N GLU A 2 -14.24 -13.41 -39.90
CA GLU A 2 -14.01 -13.40 -38.46
C GLU A 2 -15.34 -13.56 -37.74
N GLU A 3 -15.45 -14.61 -36.94
CA GLU A 3 -16.65 -14.92 -36.18
C GLU A 3 -16.78 -13.90 -35.05
N HIS A 4 -17.71 -12.96 -35.19
CA HIS A 4 -17.98 -11.96 -34.17
C HIS A 4 -19.10 -12.42 -33.24
N LEU A 5 -18.90 -12.28 -31.94
CA LEU A 5 -19.89 -12.62 -30.92
C LEU A 5 -20.77 -11.40 -30.60
N THR A 6 -22.07 -11.62 -30.52
CA THR A 6 -23.00 -10.54 -30.10
C THR A 6 -22.79 -10.19 -28.63
N VAL A 7 -23.08 -8.93 -28.26
CA VAL A 7 -22.95 -8.47 -26.86
C VAL A 7 -23.68 -9.36 -25.85
N GLY A 8 -24.85 -9.91 -26.21
CA GLY A 8 -25.59 -10.82 -25.34
C GLY A 8 -24.84 -12.14 -25.11
N ARG A 9 -24.27 -12.71 -26.17
CA ARG A 9 -23.50 -13.96 -26.08
C ARG A 9 -22.18 -13.76 -25.33
N VAL A 10 -21.50 -12.63 -25.55
CA VAL A 10 -20.28 -12.28 -24.81
C VAL A 10 -20.59 -12.09 -23.33
N ALA A 11 -21.65 -11.36 -22.99
CA ALA A 11 -22.07 -11.14 -21.61
C ALA A 11 -22.35 -12.46 -20.88
N GLU A 12 -23.11 -13.35 -21.52
CA GLU A 12 -23.41 -14.69 -21.01
C GLU A 12 -22.14 -15.51 -20.75
N LEU A 13 -21.26 -15.65 -21.76
CA LEU A 13 -20.04 -16.45 -21.67
C LEU A 13 -19.03 -15.88 -20.66
N ALA A 14 -18.94 -14.56 -20.58
CA ALA A 14 -18.04 -13.87 -19.66
C ALA A 14 -18.58 -13.79 -18.23
N GLY A 15 -19.86 -14.13 -18.01
CA GLY A 15 -20.53 -14.05 -16.71
C GLY A 15 -20.70 -12.61 -16.22
N VAL A 16 -20.86 -11.65 -17.13
CA VAL A 16 -21.08 -10.23 -16.80
C VAL A 16 -22.39 -9.72 -17.38
N SER A 17 -22.90 -8.61 -16.86
CA SER A 17 -24.10 -8.00 -17.44
C SER A 17 -23.78 -7.29 -18.76
N VAL A 18 -24.76 -7.22 -19.67
CA VAL A 18 -24.66 -6.37 -20.88
C VAL A 18 -24.36 -4.91 -20.51
N ARG A 19 -24.90 -4.43 -19.38
CA ARG A 19 -24.61 -3.10 -18.83
C ARG A 19 -23.14 -2.92 -18.51
N THR A 20 -22.48 -3.95 -17.99
CA THR A 20 -21.03 -3.93 -17.70
C THR A 20 -20.22 -3.80 -19.00
N LEU A 21 -20.59 -4.52 -20.05
CA LEU A 21 -19.93 -4.40 -21.36
C LEU A 21 -20.16 -3.03 -22.00
N HIS A 22 -21.33 -2.44 -21.83
CA HIS A 22 -21.59 -1.06 -22.27
C HIS A 22 -20.75 -0.06 -21.49
N HIS A 23 -20.64 -0.22 -20.18
CA HIS A 23 -19.79 0.64 -19.36
C HIS A 23 -18.32 0.55 -19.77
N TYR A 24 -17.80 -0.66 -20.04
CA TYR A 24 -16.43 -0.84 -20.52
C TYR A 24 -16.19 -0.20 -21.89
N ASP A 25 -17.17 -0.24 -22.77
CA ASP A 25 -17.12 0.46 -24.06
C ASP A 25 -17.09 1.99 -23.88
N GLU A 26 -17.98 2.52 -23.03
CA GLU A 26 -18.09 3.95 -22.71
C GLU A 26 -16.79 4.53 -22.15
N ILE A 27 -16.13 3.82 -21.23
CA ILE A 27 -14.83 4.25 -20.67
C ILE A 27 -13.64 3.86 -21.55
N GLY A 28 -13.87 3.15 -22.65
CA GLY A 28 -12.85 2.73 -23.62
C GLY A 28 -11.99 1.54 -23.21
N LEU A 29 -12.34 0.84 -22.13
CA LEU A 29 -11.58 -0.30 -21.61
C LEU A 29 -11.75 -1.56 -22.48
N VAL A 30 -12.95 -1.81 -23.00
CA VAL A 30 -13.22 -2.90 -23.96
C VAL A 30 -14.22 -2.40 -25.00
N ARG A 31 -13.76 -2.17 -26.23
CA ARG A 31 -14.59 -1.66 -27.32
C ARG A 31 -14.92 -2.76 -28.32
N PRO A 32 -16.19 -2.89 -28.75
CA PRO A 32 -16.54 -3.80 -29.84
C PRO A 32 -15.96 -3.26 -31.15
N SER A 33 -15.25 -4.11 -31.88
CA SER A 33 -14.68 -3.79 -33.19
C SER A 33 -15.73 -3.71 -34.31
N ALA A 34 -16.93 -4.27 -34.10
CA ALA A 34 -17.97 -4.29 -35.12
C ALA A 34 -19.39 -4.11 -34.56
N ARG A 35 -20.34 -3.98 -35.50
CA ARG A 35 -21.77 -4.07 -35.25
C ARG A 35 -22.40 -5.07 -36.21
N THR A 36 -23.42 -5.78 -35.76
CA THR A 36 -24.22 -6.67 -36.62
C THR A 36 -25.04 -5.86 -37.61
N ALA A 37 -25.58 -6.52 -38.65
CA ALA A 37 -26.48 -5.87 -39.61
C ALA A 37 -27.72 -5.22 -38.96
N ALA A 38 -28.15 -5.71 -37.80
CA ALA A 38 -29.26 -5.15 -37.01
C ALA A 38 -28.82 -4.04 -36.03
N GLY A 39 -27.54 -3.64 -36.03
CA GLY A 39 -27.01 -2.53 -35.22
C GLY A 39 -26.49 -2.91 -33.83
N TYR A 40 -26.55 -4.18 -33.44
CA TYR A 40 -26.04 -4.65 -32.14
C TYR A 40 -24.51 -4.68 -32.11
N ARG A 41 -23.91 -4.41 -30.95
CA ARG A 41 -22.46 -4.56 -30.73
C ARG A 41 -22.02 -6.00 -31.00
N ALA A 42 -20.91 -6.14 -31.72
CA ALA A 42 -20.31 -7.41 -32.10
C ALA A 42 -18.80 -7.38 -31.79
N TYR A 43 -18.32 -8.40 -31.10
CA TYR A 43 -16.97 -8.49 -30.55
C TYR A 43 -16.16 -9.52 -31.35
N SER A 44 -14.99 -9.11 -31.84
CA SER A 44 -14.02 -9.99 -32.49
C SER A 44 -13.29 -10.86 -31.47
N ALA A 45 -12.46 -11.80 -31.95
CA ALA A 45 -11.59 -12.59 -31.09
C ALA A 45 -10.64 -11.71 -30.25
N ALA A 46 -10.10 -10.64 -30.83
CA ALA A 46 -9.20 -9.70 -30.14
C ALA A 46 -9.93 -8.92 -29.04
N ASP A 47 -11.17 -8.49 -29.29
CA ASP A 47 -11.97 -7.79 -28.27
C ASP A 47 -12.28 -8.72 -27.08
N VAL A 48 -12.53 -10.00 -27.36
CA VAL A 48 -12.76 -11.04 -26.34
C VAL A 48 -11.48 -11.34 -25.55
N GLU A 49 -10.32 -11.35 -26.20
CA GLU A 49 -9.04 -11.51 -25.53
C GLU A 49 -8.78 -10.37 -24.53
N ARG A 50 -8.99 -9.13 -24.96
CA ARG A 50 -8.89 -7.96 -24.08
C ARG A 50 -9.90 -8.03 -22.94
N LEU A 51 -11.14 -8.42 -23.21
CA LEU A 51 -12.15 -8.62 -22.17
C LEU A 51 -11.71 -9.67 -21.14
N ARG A 52 -11.11 -10.78 -21.58
CA ARG A 52 -10.62 -11.84 -20.70
C ARG A 52 -9.56 -11.31 -19.73
N GLU A 53 -8.61 -10.52 -20.22
CA GLU A 53 -7.57 -9.88 -19.39
C GLU A 53 -8.16 -8.91 -18.37
N VAL A 54 -9.04 -8.01 -18.82
CA VAL A 54 -9.75 -7.06 -17.95
C VAL A 54 -10.48 -7.80 -16.83
N LEU A 55 -11.20 -8.87 -17.15
CA LEU A 55 -11.93 -9.65 -16.15
C LEU A 55 -11.01 -10.41 -15.20
N ALA A 56 -9.84 -10.86 -15.67
CA ALA A 56 -8.87 -11.51 -14.82
C ALA A 56 -8.28 -10.53 -13.79
N TYR A 57 -7.86 -9.34 -14.22
CA TYR A 57 -7.39 -8.30 -13.30
C TYR A 57 -8.50 -7.80 -12.36
N ARG A 58 -9.74 -7.66 -12.84
CA ARG A 58 -10.88 -7.32 -11.96
C ARG A 58 -11.10 -8.35 -10.86
N ARG A 59 -10.94 -9.65 -11.17
CA ARG A 59 -11.03 -10.74 -10.17
C ARG A 59 -9.89 -10.72 -9.15
N LEU A 60 -8.73 -10.19 -9.54
CA LEU A 60 -7.60 -9.94 -8.65
C LEU A 60 -7.77 -8.66 -7.82
N GLY A 61 -8.86 -7.90 -7.99
CA GLY A 61 -9.20 -6.73 -7.20
C GLY A 61 -8.77 -5.38 -7.77
N PHE A 62 -8.18 -5.33 -8.96
CA PHE A 62 -7.69 -4.08 -9.56
C PHE A 62 -8.82 -3.12 -9.95
N GLY A 63 -8.54 -1.81 -9.89
CA GLY A 63 -9.44 -0.75 -10.35
C GLY A 63 -9.48 -0.64 -11.87
N LEU A 64 -10.58 -0.15 -12.46
CA LEU A 64 -10.74 -0.09 -13.93
C LEU A 64 -9.67 0.79 -14.62
N ARG A 65 -9.20 1.85 -13.94
CA ARG A 65 -8.15 2.73 -14.44
C ARG A 65 -6.78 2.03 -14.47
N GLU A 66 -6.42 1.35 -13.38
CA GLU A 66 -5.18 0.57 -13.30
C GLU A 66 -5.15 -0.54 -14.35
N ILE A 67 -6.30 -1.16 -14.61
CA ILE A 67 -6.42 -2.19 -15.65
C ILE A 67 -6.19 -1.59 -17.03
N ALA A 68 -6.70 -0.39 -17.31
CA ALA A 68 -6.40 0.31 -18.56
C ALA A 68 -4.89 0.52 -18.72
N ASP A 69 -4.23 1.11 -17.70
CA ASP A 69 -2.78 1.36 -17.71
C ASP A 69 -1.98 0.06 -17.90
N LEU A 70 -2.41 -1.05 -17.29
CA LEU A 70 -1.77 -2.35 -17.39
C LEU A 70 -2.00 -3.06 -18.73
N THR A 71 -3.07 -2.76 -19.44
CA THR A 71 -3.45 -3.48 -20.67
C THR A 71 -3.23 -2.64 -21.94
N ASP A 72 -3.02 -1.34 -21.82
CA ASP A 72 -2.75 -0.42 -22.94
C ASP A 72 -1.25 -0.19 -23.18
N ASP A 73 -0.36 -0.84 -22.42
CA ASP A 73 1.09 -0.73 -22.62
C ASP A 73 1.54 -1.43 -23.92
N PRO A 74 1.92 -0.67 -24.98
CA PRO A 74 2.25 -1.24 -26.27
C PRO A 74 3.62 -1.93 -26.30
N THR A 75 4.39 -1.84 -25.20
CA THR A 75 5.73 -2.42 -25.08
C THR A 75 5.73 -3.83 -24.49
N VAL A 76 4.58 -4.29 -23.99
CA VAL A 76 4.40 -5.60 -23.37
C VAL A 76 3.64 -6.51 -24.33
N ASP A 77 4.24 -7.64 -24.70
CA ASP A 77 3.55 -8.61 -25.56
C ASP A 77 2.48 -9.41 -24.79
N ALA A 78 1.56 -10.02 -25.52
CA ALA A 78 0.46 -10.80 -24.94
C ALA A 78 0.93 -11.97 -24.05
N VAL A 79 2.10 -12.54 -24.35
CA VAL A 79 2.68 -13.64 -23.56
C VAL A 79 3.21 -13.14 -22.22
N ALA A 80 3.84 -11.98 -22.19
CA ALA A 80 4.29 -11.31 -20.98
C ALA A 80 3.12 -10.90 -20.08
N HIS A 81 2.00 -10.44 -20.63
CA HIS A 81 0.76 -10.21 -19.87
C HIS A 81 0.23 -11.51 -19.23
N LEU A 82 0.18 -12.61 -19.98
CA LEU A 82 -0.27 -13.90 -19.45
C LEU A 82 0.66 -14.45 -18.36
N HIS A 83 1.98 -14.28 -18.49
CA HIS A 83 2.94 -14.64 -17.45
C HIS A 83 2.76 -13.80 -16.18
N ARG A 84 2.56 -12.49 -16.32
CA ARG A 84 2.27 -11.60 -15.19
C ARG A 84 0.99 -12.01 -14.48
N LEU A 85 -0.08 -12.23 -15.24
CA LEU A 85 -1.37 -12.65 -14.71
C LEU A 85 -1.29 -14.01 -14.01
N ARG A 86 -0.58 -14.98 -14.61
CA ARG A 86 -0.31 -16.28 -14.00
C ARG A 86 0.46 -16.13 -12.69
N GLY A 87 1.46 -15.25 -12.65
CA GLY A 87 2.20 -14.94 -11.42
C GLY A 87 1.29 -14.42 -10.30
N LEU A 88 0.45 -13.43 -10.61
CA LEU A 88 -0.51 -12.85 -9.66
C LEU A 88 -1.54 -13.87 -9.16
N LEU A 89 -2.02 -14.76 -10.05
CA LEU A 89 -2.96 -15.81 -9.70
C LEU A 89 -2.33 -16.90 -8.83
N LEU A 90 -1.10 -17.31 -9.13
CA LEU A 90 -0.35 -18.25 -8.29
C LEU A 90 -0.14 -17.66 -6.91
N GLU A 91 0.23 -16.39 -6.81
CA GLU A 91 0.39 -15.70 -5.53
C GLU A 91 -0.94 -15.59 -4.77
N GLN A 92 -2.06 -15.29 -5.45
CA GLN A 92 -3.37 -15.36 -4.80
C GLN A 92 -3.69 -16.78 -4.32
N GLY A 93 -3.30 -17.80 -5.07
CA GLY A 93 -3.39 -19.20 -4.66
C GLY A 93 -2.57 -19.49 -3.40
N ASP A 94 -1.32 -19.04 -3.37
CA ASP A 94 -0.42 -19.20 -2.22
C ASP A 94 -0.96 -18.47 -0.98
N ARG A 95 -1.54 -17.27 -1.15
CA ARG A 95 -2.22 -16.52 -0.10
C ARG A 95 -3.42 -17.29 0.48
N VAL A 96 -4.26 -17.84 -0.40
CA VAL A 96 -5.39 -18.68 0.01
C VAL A 96 -4.89 -19.94 0.71
N ALA A 97 -3.85 -20.60 0.21
CA ALA A 97 -3.26 -21.78 0.82
C ALA A 97 -2.67 -21.48 2.20
N ALA A 98 -2.05 -20.31 2.38
CA ALA A 98 -1.54 -19.87 3.68
C ALA A 98 -2.67 -19.57 4.67
N MET A 99 -3.77 -18.94 4.23
CA MET A 99 -4.99 -18.76 5.04
C MET A 99 -5.57 -20.10 5.48
N VAL A 100 -5.70 -21.04 4.54
CA VAL A 100 -6.16 -22.41 4.82
C VAL A 100 -5.24 -23.08 5.84
N THR A 101 -3.92 -23.02 5.66
CA THR A 101 -2.93 -23.59 6.59
C THR A 101 -3.04 -22.98 7.99
N ALA A 102 -3.26 -21.66 8.09
CA ALA A 102 -3.45 -20.99 9.38
C ALA A 102 -4.73 -21.45 10.08
N ILE A 103 -5.82 -21.59 9.32
CA ILE A 103 -7.09 -22.15 9.81
C ILE A 103 -6.90 -23.61 10.25
N ASP A 104 -6.19 -24.43 9.47
CA ASP A 104 -5.94 -25.84 9.79
C ASP A 104 -5.13 -25.99 11.08
N ARG A 105 -4.12 -25.13 11.29
CA ARG A 105 -3.34 -25.10 12.55
C ARG A 105 -4.22 -24.71 13.74
N GLU A 106 -5.09 -23.72 13.57
CA GLU A 106 -6.05 -23.30 14.61
C GLU A 106 -7.04 -24.42 14.93
N LEU A 107 -7.59 -25.09 13.91
CA LEU A 107 -8.47 -26.26 14.07
C LEU A 107 -7.76 -27.38 14.83
N GLN A 108 -6.50 -27.66 14.50
CA GLN A 108 -5.68 -28.68 15.16
C GLN A 108 -5.37 -28.32 16.61
N ALA A 109 -5.00 -27.06 16.90
CA ALA A 109 -4.76 -26.57 18.25
C ALA A 109 -6.01 -26.72 19.13
N ARG A 110 -7.18 -26.31 18.60
CA ARG A 110 -8.48 -26.50 19.28
C ARG A 110 -8.80 -27.97 19.52
N ALA A 111 -8.53 -28.84 18.56
CA ALA A 111 -8.74 -30.28 18.71
C ALA A 111 -7.85 -30.91 19.80
N MET A 112 -6.64 -30.36 20.03
CA MET A 112 -5.72 -30.77 21.09
C MET A 112 -6.00 -30.08 22.45
N GLY A 113 -7.04 -29.24 22.54
CA GLY A 113 -7.36 -28.49 23.75
C GLY A 113 -6.42 -27.31 24.03
N ILE A 114 -5.55 -26.95 23.09
CA ILE A 114 -4.66 -25.80 23.17
C ILE A 114 -5.48 -24.55 22.82
N ARG A 115 -5.55 -23.59 23.76
CA ARG A 115 -6.13 -22.28 23.51
C ARG A 115 -5.05 -21.33 23.00
N THR A 116 -5.07 -21.06 21.70
CA THR A 116 -4.36 -19.93 21.10
C THR A 116 -4.91 -18.62 21.63
N THR A 117 -4.03 -17.68 21.92
CA THR A 117 -4.44 -16.36 22.40
C THR A 117 -5.04 -15.51 21.27
N PRO A 118 -5.94 -14.56 21.56
CA PRO A 118 -6.45 -13.63 20.56
C PRO A 118 -5.35 -12.86 19.80
N GLU A 119 -4.22 -12.57 20.47
CA GLU A 119 -3.07 -11.87 19.89
C GLU A 119 -2.33 -12.72 18.85
N GLU A 120 -2.13 -14.01 19.12
CA GLU A 120 -1.51 -14.95 18.17
C GLU A 120 -2.41 -15.19 16.95
N GLN A 121 -3.73 -15.26 17.17
CA GLN A 121 -4.72 -15.36 16.09
C GLN A 121 -4.67 -14.12 15.19
N LEU A 122 -4.63 -12.91 15.76
CA LEU A 122 -4.57 -11.67 14.98
C LEU A 122 -3.25 -11.52 14.21
N LYS A 123 -2.12 -11.93 14.80
CA LYS A 123 -0.80 -11.86 14.15
C LYS A 123 -0.74 -12.67 12.86
N MET A 124 -1.35 -13.87 12.82
CA MET A 124 -1.37 -14.70 11.61
C MET A 124 -2.21 -14.09 10.48
N PHE A 125 -3.37 -13.49 10.80
CA PHE A 125 -4.23 -12.86 9.80
C PHE A 125 -3.72 -11.48 9.34
N GLY A 126 -3.03 -10.73 10.20
CA GLY A 126 -2.51 -9.39 9.89
C GLY A 126 -1.48 -9.36 8.74
N ALA A 127 -0.64 -10.38 8.61
CA ALA A 127 0.34 -10.50 7.53
C ALA A 127 -0.34 -10.63 6.14
N GLN A 128 -1.46 -11.34 6.06
CA GLN A 128 -2.21 -11.56 4.81
C GLN A 128 -3.01 -10.31 4.40
N LEU A 129 -3.45 -9.51 5.37
CA LEU A 129 -4.11 -8.23 5.11
C LEU A 129 -3.15 -7.21 4.46
N TYR A 130 -1.87 -7.23 4.86
CA TYR A 130 -0.84 -6.36 4.28
C TYR A 130 -0.65 -6.62 2.77
N GLU A 131 -0.66 -7.89 2.35
CA GLU A 131 -0.57 -8.27 0.93
C GLU A 131 -1.79 -7.86 0.10
N ALA A 132 -2.98 -7.79 0.71
CA ALA A 132 -4.20 -7.34 0.03
C ALA A 132 -4.28 -5.82 -0.15
N ILE A 133 -3.76 -5.04 0.80
CA ILE A 133 -3.69 -3.56 0.72
C ILE A 133 -2.62 -3.11 -0.29
N GLY A 134 -1.60 -3.95 -0.48
CA GLY A 134 -0.46 -3.72 -1.36
C GLY A 134 -0.80 -3.21 -2.76
N SER A 135 -1.96 -3.57 -3.33
CA SER A 135 -2.35 -3.25 -4.72
C SER A 135 -2.74 -1.80 -4.97
N ALA A 136 -3.27 -1.08 -3.98
CA ALA A 136 -3.82 0.27 -4.16
C ALA A 136 -2.81 1.40 -3.87
N TYR A 137 -1.62 1.07 -3.35
CA TYR A 137 -0.62 2.09 -2.99
C TYR A 137 -0.15 2.97 -4.15
N PRO A 138 0.08 2.48 -5.39
CA PRO A 138 0.58 3.31 -6.48
C PRO A 138 -0.34 4.48 -6.87
N ALA A 139 -1.63 4.42 -6.53
CA ALA A 139 -2.60 5.45 -6.90
C ALA A 139 -2.31 6.82 -6.26
N THR A 140 -1.81 6.84 -5.02
CA THR A 140 -1.56 8.10 -4.28
C THR A 140 -0.21 8.15 -3.57
N ARG A 141 0.51 7.03 -3.44
CA ARG A 141 1.84 7.00 -2.83
C ARG A 141 2.91 7.36 -3.85
N ARG A 142 3.69 8.39 -3.54
CA ARG A 142 4.82 8.86 -4.36
C ARG A 142 5.86 9.50 -3.46
N THR A 143 7.04 9.79 -3.98
CA THR A 143 8.07 10.48 -3.22
C THR A 143 7.60 11.90 -2.86
N GLU A 144 7.62 12.27 -1.58
CA GLU A 144 7.56 13.69 -1.19
C GLU A 144 8.98 14.28 -1.19
N PRO A 145 9.32 15.21 -2.11
CA PRO A 145 10.70 15.66 -2.29
C PRO A 145 11.34 16.27 -1.03
N ARG A 146 10.58 17.01 -0.21
CA ARG A 146 11.13 17.65 1.00
C ARG A 146 11.44 16.65 2.10
N ILE A 147 10.63 15.60 2.23
CA ILE A 147 10.88 14.51 3.18
C ILE A 147 12.02 13.62 2.66
N ALA A 148 12.00 13.28 1.38
CA ALA A 148 13.05 12.50 0.74
C ALA A 148 14.42 13.17 0.84
N ALA A 149 14.51 14.48 0.58
CA ALA A 149 15.76 15.24 0.74
C ALA A 149 16.34 15.10 2.15
N ARG A 150 15.51 15.20 3.20
CA ARG A 150 15.98 15.00 4.58
C ARG A 150 16.50 13.58 4.84
N ILE A 151 15.81 12.57 4.30
CA ILE A 151 16.25 11.17 4.44
C ILE A 151 17.58 10.97 3.70
N TRP A 152 17.69 11.47 2.48
CA TRP A 152 18.87 11.30 1.63
C TRP A 152 20.07 12.10 2.14
N ASP A 153 19.87 13.31 2.67
CA ASP A 153 20.91 14.08 3.36
C ASP A 153 21.44 13.31 4.58
N ALA A 154 20.55 12.64 5.32
CA ALA A 154 20.94 11.81 6.45
C ALA A 154 21.76 10.57 6.05
N LEU A 155 21.74 10.16 4.77
CA LEU A 155 22.62 9.10 4.26
C LEU A 155 24.06 9.56 4.09
N GLY A 156 24.31 10.87 4.03
CA GLY A 156 25.64 11.44 3.86
C GLY A 156 26.35 10.90 2.62
N ASP A 157 27.57 10.41 2.81
CA ASP A 157 28.50 9.91 1.79
C ASP A 157 28.29 8.44 1.38
N ALA A 158 27.26 7.76 1.90
CA ALA A 158 26.96 6.37 1.57
C ALA A 158 26.86 6.16 0.05
N ARG A 159 27.42 5.10 -0.52
CA ARG A 159 27.27 4.76 -1.94
C ARG A 159 26.30 3.61 -2.14
N THR A 160 26.39 2.59 -1.28
CA THR A 160 25.47 1.44 -1.27
C THR A 160 24.40 1.61 -0.20
N VAL A 161 23.14 1.45 -0.59
CA VAL A 161 21.98 1.67 0.30
C VAL A 161 21.06 0.45 0.26
N LEU A 162 20.78 -0.11 1.44
CA LEU A 162 19.76 -1.14 1.59
C LEU A 162 18.41 -0.49 1.95
N ASN A 163 17.39 -0.60 1.09
CA ASN A 163 16.03 -0.14 1.40
C ASN A 163 15.20 -1.30 1.96
N VAL A 164 15.02 -1.36 3.28
CA VAL A 164 14.32 -2.43 3.98
C VAL A 164 12.85 -2.10 4.14
N GLY A 165 11.97 -3.03 3.75
CA GLY A 165 10.52 -2.77 3.64
C GLY A 165 10.22 -1.76 2.55
N ALA A 166 10.83 -1.97 1.37
CA ALA A 166 10.85 -1.00 0.29
C ALA A 166 9.48 -0.72 -0.34
N GLY A 167 8.52 -1.64 -0.17
CA GLY A 167 7.25 -1.61 -0.87
C GLY A 167 7.45 -1.45 -2.38
N THR A 168 6.78 -0.46 -2.96
CA THR A 168 6.86 -0.15 -4.40
C THR A 168 8.09 0.69 -4.80
N GLY A 169 8.95 1.09 -3.83
CA GLY A 169 10.23 1.75 -4.10
C GLY A 169 10.21 3.28 -4.14
N SER A 170 9.19 3.94 -3.58
CA SER A 170 9.00 5.39 -3.72
C SER A 170 10.10 6.27 -3.11
N TYR A 171 10.89 5.81 -2.13
CA TYR A 171 11.91 6.63 -1.45
C TYR A 171 13.36 6.24 -1.77
N GLU A 172 13.55 5.45 -2.83
CA GLU A 172 14.88 5.04 -3.27
C GLU A 172 15.69 6.24 -3.77
N PRO A 173 16.88 6.51 -3.19
CA PRO A 173 17.73 7.62 -3.63
C PRO A 173 18.23 7.34 -5.06
N PRO A 174 18.00 8.26 -6.01
CA PRO A 174 18.30 8.02 -7.42
C PRO A 174 19.79 8.06 -7.76
N ASP A 175 20.63 8.62 -6.88
CA ASP A 175 22.06 8.82 -7.06
C ASP A 175 22.93 7.76 -6.36
N ARG A 176 22.32 6.69 -5.83
CA ARG A 176 23.00 5.65 -5.03
C ARG A 176 22.77 4.26 -5.62
N ASP A 177 23.64 3.33 -5.28
CA ASP A 177 23.45 1.92 -5.58
C ASP A 177 22.52 1.30 -4.53
N VAL A 178 21.25 1.13 -4.91
CA VAL A 178 20.21 0.69 -3.99
C VAL A 178 19.91 -0.80 -4.19
N THR A 179 19.90 -1.56 -3.10
CA THR A 179 19.26 -2.88 -3.03
C THR A 179 18.00 -2.76 -2.19
N ALA A 180 16.87 -3.24 -2.69
CA ALA A 180 15.60 -3.24 -1.96
C ALA A 180 15.33 -4.60 -1.30
N VAL A 181 14.64 -4.60 -0.16
CA VAL A 181 14.09 -5.78 0.51
C VAL A 181 12.60 -5.55 0.74
N GLU A 182 11.78 -6.45 0.21
CA GLU A 182 10.32 -6.39 0.37
C GLU A 182 9.77 -7.81 0.41
N PRO A 183 9.11 -8.25 1.51
CA PRO A 183 8.55 -9.60 1.60
C PRO A 183 7.32 -9.81 0.69
N SER A 184 6.52 -8.78 0.42
CA SER A 184 5.31 -8.89 -0.40
C SER A 184 5.62 -9.02 -1.90
N ALA A 185 5.23 -10.14 -2.52
CA ALA A 185 5.36 -10.31 -3.96
C ALA A 185 4.47 -9.31 -4.74
N VAL A 186 3.26 -9.04 -4.26
CA VAL A 186 2.35 -8.00 -4.78
C VAL A 186 3.04 -6.64 -4.90
N MET A 187 3.71 -6.17 -3.83
CA MET A 187 4.42 -4.88 -3.87
C MET A 187 5.65 -4.93 -4.77
N ARG A 188 6.41 -6.04 -4.76
CA ARG A 188 7.55 -6.23 -5.67
C ARG A 188 7.14 -6.16 -7.14
N ALA A 189 6.00 -6.76 -7.50
CA ALA A 189 5.47 -6.77 -8.86
C ALA A 189 5.00 -5.38 -9.35
N GLN A 190 4.69 -4.46 -8.44
CA GLN A 190 4.28 -3.08 -8.73
C GLN A 190 5.45 -2.09 -8.81
N ARG A 191 6.68 -2.54 -8.55
CA ARG A 191 7.86 -1.67 -8.63
C ARG A 191 8.04 -1.20 -10.08
N ARG A 192 8.24 0.11 -10.25
CA ARG A 192 8.42 0.75 -11.57
C ARG A 192 9.62 0.19 -12.33
N ALA A 193 9.58 0.27 -13.65
CA ALA A 193 10.77 0.03 -14.47
C ALA A 193 11.91 0.97 -14.03
N GLY A 194 13.09 0.41 -13.79
CA GLY A 194 14.25 1.15 -13.27
C GLY A 194 14.30 1.31 -11.74
N ALA A 195 13.36 0.74 -10.98
CA ALA A 195 13.49 0.62 -9.53
C ALA A 195 14.67 -0.31 -9.16
N ALA A 196 15.17 -0.16 -7.94
CA ALA A 196 16.25 -1.00 -7.42
C ALA A 196 15.95 -2.51 -7.53
N PRO A 197 16.96 -3.38 -7.73
CA PRO A 197 16.81 -4.82 -7.55
C PRO A 197 16.20 -5.12 -6.18
N CYS A 198 15.21 -6.02 -6.14
CA CYS A 198 14.45 -6.29 -4.91
C CYS A 198 14.54 -7.74 -4.49
N VAL A 199 15.01 -7.96 -3.26
CA VAL A 199 15.15 -9.27 -2.62
C VAL A 199 13.89 -9.56 -1.80
N ALA A 200 13.41 -10.80 -1.88
CA ALA A 200 12.30 -11.29 -1.06
C ALA A 200 12.84 -11.77 0.29
N ALA A 201 12.76 -10.92 1.31
CA ALA A 201 13.16 -11.25 2.68
C ALA A 201 12.37 -10.39 3.68
N SER A 202 12.35 -10.80 4.94
CA SER A 202 11.80 -9.99 6.03
C SER A 202 12.90 -9.14 6.67
N ALA A 203 12.52 -8.08 7.39
CA ALA A 203 13.47 -7.18 8.03
C ALA A 203 14.29 -7.87 9.13
N GLU A 204 13.71 -8.88 9.78
CA GLU A 204 14.31 -9.62 10.90
C GLU A 204 15.29 -10.72 10.46
N SER A 205 15.42 -10.97 9.16
CA SER A 205 16.32 -11.98 8.62
C SER A 205 16.83 -11.55 7.26
N LEU A 206 17.78 -10.61 7.27
CA LEU A 206 18.33 -10.03 6.05
C LEU A 206 19.40 -10.97 5.46
N PRO A 207 19.29 -11.40 4.18
CA PRO A 207 20.18 -12.39 3.58
C PRO A 207 21.50 -11.76 3.09
N PHE A 208 22.09 -10.92 3.92
CA PHE A 208 23.33 -10.19 3.63
C PHE A 208 24.33 -10.33 4.76
N GLU A 209 25.60 -10.33 4.37
CA GLU A 209 26.73 -10.35 5.30
C GLU A 209 26.78 -9.07 6.14
N ASP A 210 27.46 -9.16 7.28
CA ASP A 210 27.68 -8.03 8.18
C ASP A 210 28.38 -6.86 7.46
N GLN A 211 27.87 -5.65 7.68
CA GLN A 211 28.44 -4.40 7.17
C GLN A 211 28.67 -4.39 5.64
N SER A 212 27.83 -5.10 4.88
CA SER A 212 27.88 -5.15 3.41
C SER A 212 27.33 -3.88 2.73
N PHE A 213 26.64 -3.01 3.47
CA PHE A 213 26.09 -1.74 2.97
C PHE A 213 26.65 -0.53 3.72
N ASP A 214 26.78 0.60 3.02
CA ASP A 214 27.17 1.87 3.63
C ASP A 214 26.04 2.42 4.51
N ALA A 215 24.80 2.32 4.04
CA ALA A 215 23.63 2.71 4.80
C ALA A 215 22.44 1.77 4.58
N ALA A 216 21.53 1.71 5.55
CA ALA A 216 20.21 1.12 5.39
C ALA A 216 19.13 2.17 5.66
N ILE A 217 18.07 2.14 4.87
CA ILE A 217 16.87 2.98 5.03
C ILE A 217 15.64 2.13 5.29
N ALA A 218 14.71 2.66 6.08
CA ALA A 218 13.36 2.12 6.20
C ALA A 218 12.37 3.29 6.23
N PHE A 219 11.39 3.28 5.32
CA PHE A 219 10.39 4.35 5.19
C PHE A 219 8.99 3.85 5.54
N SER A 220 8.43 4.32 6.65
CA SER A 220 7.04 4.05 7.04
C SER A 220 6.66 2.56 7.00
N THR A 221 7.62 1.68 7.32
CA THR A 221 7.45 0.21 7.23
C THR A 221 7.62 -0.50 8.57
N VAL A 222 8.35 0.08 9.53
CA VAL A 222 8.72 -0.59 10.78
C VAL A 222 7.52 -1.13 11.56
N HIS A 223 6.39 -0.44 11.49
CA HIS A 223 5.15 -0.85 12.16
C HIS A 223 4.42 -2.02 11.47
N HIS A 224 4.95 -2.54 10.36
CA HIS A 224 4.49 -3.75 9.68
C HIS A 224 5.36 -4.97 10.00
N TRP A 225 6.51 -4.78 10.65
CA TRP A 225 7.42 -5.86 10.99
C TRP A 225 6.87 -6.68 12.16
N HIS A 226 7.19 -7.97 12.19
CA HIS A 226 6.78 -8.85 13.27
C HIS A 226 7.50 -8.49 14.57
N ASP A 227 8.81 -8.25 14.46
CA ASP A 227 9.65 -7.76 15.54
C ASP A 227 10.43 -6.51 15.06
N PRO A 228 9.90 -5.30 15.32
CA PRO A 228 10.54 -4.05 14.96
C PRO A 228 11.98 -3.92 15.51
N ILE A 229 12.23 -4.41 16.73
CA ILE A 229 13.54 -4.26 17.38
C ILE A 229 14.55 -5.21 16.75
N ALA A 230 14.16 -6.46 16.47
CA ALA A 230 15.01 -7.39 15.74
C ALA A 230 15.33 -6.90 14.33
N GLY A 231 14.33 -6.40 13.59
CA GLY A 231 14.54 -5.86 12.24
C GLY A 231 15.49 -4.65 12.21
N LEU A 232 15.36 -3.76 13.19
CA LEU A 232 16.27 -2.61 13.34
C LEU A 232 17.71 -3.06 13.69
N ARG A 233 17.87 -4.08 14.53
CA ARG A 233 19.19 -4.67 14.82
C ARG A 233 19.80 -5.34 13.59
N GLU A 234 19.00 -6.02 12.77
CA GLU A 234 19.45 -6.58 11.49
C GLU A 234 19.91 -5.50 10.51
N MET A 235 19.16 -4.39 10.38
CA MET A 235 19.63 -3.24 9.61
C MET A 235 20.99 -2.74 10.10
N ARG A 236 21.17 -2.65 11.42
CA ARG A 236 22.44 -2.22 12.03
C ARG A 236 23.58 -3.23 11.82
N ARG A 237 23.25 -4.53 11.75
CA ARG A 237 24.21 -5.60 11.45
C ARG A 237 24.73 -5.49 10.03
N VAL A 238 23.85 -5.29 9.05
CA VAL A 238 24.23 -5.28 7.62
C VAL A 238 24.74 -3.92 7.12
N ALA A 239 24.46 -2.82 7.83
CA ALA A 239 24.84 -1.48 7.40
C ALA A 239 25.58 -0.65 8.46
N ARG A 240 26.46 0.24 7.99
CA ARG A 240 27.24 1.16 8.85
C ARG A 240 26.40 2.29 9.44
N ARG A 241 25.46 2.81 8.65
CA ARG A 241 24.53 3.91 8.98
C ARG A 241 23.09 3.45 8.83
N VAL A 242 22.19 3.88 9.71
CA VAL A 242 20.77 3.50 9.64
C VAL A 242 19.89 4.74 9.71
N VAL A 243 19.00 4.91 8.72
CA VAL A 243 18.06 6.03 8.66
C VAL A 243 16.63 5.49 8.58
N VAL A 244 15.80 5.81 9.57
CA VAL A 244 14.44 5.28 9.65
C VAL A 244 13.43 6.42 9.74
N PHE A 245 12.57 6.51 8.74
CA PHE A 245 11.39 7.36 8.81
C PHE A 245 10.24 6.54 9.39
N THR A 246 9.72 6.95 10.53
CA THR A 246 8.66 6.22 11.24
C THR A 246 7.72 7.20 11.95
N HIS A 247 6.69 6.63 12.54
CA HIS A 247 5.72 7.35 13.35
C HIS A 247 5.94 7.03 14.83
N ASP A 248 5.82 8.04 15.70
CA ASP A 248 5.95 7.89 17.15
C ASP A 248 4.69 7.30 17.77
N ALA A 249 4.70 5.99 18.04
CA ALA A 249 3.58 5.32 18.69
C ALA A 249 3.45 5.66 20.19
N GLY A 250 4.52 6.18 20.81
CA GLY A 250 4.55 6.51 22.24
C GLY A 250 3.99 7.91 22.55
N ASP A 251 4.16 8.86 21.63
CA ASP A 251 3.51 10.17 21.74
C ASP A 251 2.00 9.99 21.56
N THR A 252 1.21 10.33 22.57
CA THR A 252 -0.24 10.31 22.46
C THR A 252 -0.80 11.64 21.97
N ALA A 253 -0.01 12.72 22.05
CA ALA A 253 -0.44 14.07 21.73
C ALA A 253 -0.68 14.28 20.23
N TRP A 254 0.09 13.64 19.33
CA TRP A 254 -0.18 13.76 17.89
C TRP A 254 -1.59 13.30 17.50
N ARG A 255 -2.17 12.30 18.19
CA ARG A 255 -3.55 11.84 17.94
C ARG A 255 -4.58 12.92 18.20
N HIS A 256 -4.25 13.86 19.09
CA HIS A 256 -5.07 15.04 19.39
C HIS A 256 -4.74 16.23 18.47
N ARG A 257 -3.53 16.29 17.89
CA ARG A 257 -3.13 17.30 16.90
C ARG A 257 -3.72 17.02 15.51
N PHE A 258 -3.83 15.74 15.13
CA PHE A 258 -4.42 15.36 13.85
C PHE A 258 -5.93 15.20 13.98
N TRP A 259 -6.68 16.09 13.33
CA TRP A 259 -8.14 16.14 13.42
C TRP A 259 -8.83 14.83 13.00
N LEU A 260 -8.23 14.08 12.06
CA LEU A 260 -8.84 12.83 11.57
C LEU A 260 -8.90 11.77 12.68
N THR A 261 -7.81 11.60 13.42
CA THR A 261 -7.75 10.69 14.57
C THR A 261 -8.51 11.24 15.77
N ARG A 262 -8.45 12.56 16.00
CA ARG A 262 -9.14 13.21 17.12
C ARG A 262 -10.66 13.10 17.02
N ASP A 263 -11.23 13.39 15.85
CA ASP A 263 -12.67 13.62 15.71
C ASP A 263 -13.40 12.46 15.00
N TYR A 264 -12.72 11.74 14.11
CA TYR A 264 -13.39 10.82 13.17
C TYR A 264 -13.01 9.36 13.36
N LEU A 265 -11.74 9.07 13.71
CA LEU A 265 -11.16 7.72 13.81
C LEU A 265 -10.51 7.45 15.18
N PRO A 266 -11.30 7.38 16.28
CA PRO A 266 -10.76 7.01 17.59
C PRO A 266 -10.10 5.62 17.62
N GLU A 267 -10.53 4.70 16.74
CA GLU A 267 -9.98 3.32 16.61
C GLU A 267 -8.48 3.29 16.33
N VAL A 268 -7.89 4.38 15.81
CA VAL A 268 -6.44 4.47 15.59
C VAL A 268 -5.65 4.28 16.89
N ALA A 269 -6.24 4.63 18.04
CA ALA A 269 -5.67 4.37 19.36
C ALA A 269 -5.28 2.89 19.55
N ASP A 270 -6.18 1.98 19.18
CA ASP A 270 -5.99 0.55 19.35
C ASP A 270 -4.99 -0.01 18.32
N LEU A 271 -4.93 0.60 17.13
CA LEU A 271 -3.98 0.18 16.10
C LEU A 271 -2.53 0.47 16.46
N VAL A 272 -2.28 1.51 17.24
CA VAL A 272 -0.94 1.92 17.69
C VAL A 272 -0.59 1.37 19.07
N ALA A 273 -1.58 0.89 19.83
CA ALA A 273 -1.36 0.24 21.11
C ALA A 273 -0.44 -0.98 20.96
N GLY A 274 0.49 -1.14 21.91
CA GLY A 274 1.44 -2.24 21.93
C GLY A 274 2.61 -2.14 20.94
N ARG A 275 2.66 -1.10 20.09
CA ARG A 275 3.86 -0.83 19.28
C ARG A 275 4.96 -0.25 20.16
N PRO A 276 6.24 -0.61 19.93
CA PRO A 276 7.35 0.00 20.66
C PRO A 276 7.34 1.51 20.46
N PRO A 277 7.53 2.31 21.52
CA PRO A 277 7.66 3.75 21.42
C PRO A 277 8.97 4.11 20.69
N VAL A 278 9.03 5.31 20.11
CA VAL A 278 10.14 5.69 19.22
C VAL A 278 11.49 5.73 19.94
N ASP A 279 11.52 5.98 21.25
CA ASP A 279 12.74 5.95 22.06
C ASP A 279 13.31 4.53 22.18
N GLU A 280 12.46 3.50 22.19
CA GLU A 280 12.88 2.11 22.19
C GLU A 280 13.46 1.72 20.83
N LEU A 281 12.79 2.13 19.73
CA LEU A 281 13.31 1.95 18.36
C LEU A 281 14.67 2.64 18.20
N ALA A 282 14.81 3.88 18.69
CA ALA A 282 16.05 4.63 18.61
C ALA A 282 17.18 3.96 19.40
N ARG A 283 16.89 3.47 20.61
CA ARG A 283 17.86 2.73 21.45
C ARG A 283 18.35 1.46 20.78
N ALA A 284 17.51 0.77 20.00
CA ALA A 284 17.89 -0.48 19.31
C ALA A 284 19.04 -0.30 18.32
N ILE A 285 19.20 0.92 17.77
CA ILE A 285 20.22 1.24 16.76
C ILE A 285 21.17 2.37 17.19
N GLY A 286 20.98 2.95 18.37
CA GLY A 286 21.76 4.10 18.85
C GLY A 286 21.44 5.41 18.12
N ALA A 287 20.21 5.59 17.63
CA ALA A 287 19.82 6.74 16.83
C ALA A 287 19.51 7.99 17.66
N ARG A 288 19.78 9.16 17.05
CA ARG A 288 19.11 10.41 17.42
C ARG A 288 17.72 10.49 16.76
N ILE A 289 16.80 11.20 17.40
CA ILE A 289 15.40 11.34 16.96
C ILE A 289 15.17 12.78 16.52
N GLU A 290 14.64 12.97 15.32
CA GLU A 290 14.26 14.29 14.80
C GLU A 290 12.79 14.31 14.40
N PRO A 291 12.02 15.39 14.71
CA PRO A 291 10.68 15.53 14.19
C PRO A 291 10.69 15.74 12.68
N VAL A 292 9.68 15.21 11.99
CA VAL A 292 9.44 15.48 10.56
C VAL A 292 8.10 16.19 10.40
N LEU A 293 8.18 17.43 9.89
CA LEU A 293 7.00 18.21 9.56
C LEU A 293 6.45 17.77 8.20
N ILE A 294 5.13 17.70 8.09
CA ILE A 294 4.42 17.33 6.88
C ILE A 294 3.97 18.63 6.19
N PRO A 295 4.48 18.93 4.99
CA PRO A 295 4.03 20.08 4.22
C PRO A 295 2.53 19.99 3.90
N TRP A 296 1.84 21.13 3.82
CA TRP A 296 0.40 21.15 3.55
C TRP A 296 0.04 20.55 2.17
N ASP A 297 0.95 20.68 1.21
CA ASP A 297 0.88 20.17 -0.16
C ASP A 297 1.70 18.88 -0.34
N CYS A 298 1.87 18.09 0.73
CA CYS A 298 2.60 16.82 0.69
C CYS A 298 2.20 15.97 -0.51
N ALA A 299 3.19 15.58 -1.33
CA ALA A 299 2.94 14.81 -2.54
C ALA A 299 2.61 13.35 -2.23
N ASP A 300 3.25 12.76 -1.21
CA ASP A 300 3.02 11.37 -0.81
C ASP A 300 1.72 11.23 0.00
N GLY A 301 0.79 10.41 -0.46
CA GLY A 301 -0.49 10.15 0.19
C GLY A 301 -0.44 9.21 1.40
N PHE A 302 0.53 9.35 2.31
CA PHE A 302 0.51 8.62 3.59
C PHE A 302 -0.59 9.14 4.53
N PHE A 303 -0.84 8.45 5.65
CA PHE A 303 -2.04 8.63 6.48
C PHE A 303 -2.30 10.07 6.92
N GLU A 304 -1.27 10.84 7.24
CA GLU A 304 -1.34 12.22 7.73
C GLU A 304 -1.21 13.29 6.62
N ALA A 305 -0.98 12.89 5.37
CA ALA A 305 -0.55 13.77 4.28
C ALA A 305 -1.57 14.85 3.86
N TYR A 306 -2.85 14.61 4.12
CA TYR A 306 -3.95 15.50 3.72
C TYR A 306 -4.51 16.29 4.91
N TRP A 307 -3.67 16.56 5.92
CA TRP A 307 -4.08 17.25 7.15
C TRP A 307 -4.69 18.65 6.91
N ARG A 308 -4.35 19.34 5.81
CA ARG A 308 -4.96 20.62 5.39
C ARG A 308 -5.93 20.49 4.19
N ARG A 309 -6.15 19.26 3.71
CA ARG A 309 -6.95 18.93 2.52
C ARG A 309 -7.97 17.84 2.86
N PRO A 310 -8.89 18.10 3.82
CA PRO A 310 -9.77 17.07 4.40
C PRO A 310 -10.65 16.36 3.36
N GLU A 311 -11.03 17.04 2.29
CA GLU A 311 -11.80 16.49 1.16
C GLU A 311 -11.13 15.25 0.54
N ALA A 312 -9.80 15.15 0.56
CA ALA A 312 -9.08 14.00 0.02
C ALA A 312 -9.49 12.70 0.72
N TYR A 313 -9.79 12.71 2.03
CA TYR A 313 -10.23 11.52 2.75
C TYR A 313 -11.68 11.10 2.42
N LEU A 314 -12.44 11.91 1.66
CA LEU A 314 -13.73 11.50 1.10
C LEU A 314 -13.58 10.65 -0.17
N GLU A 315 -12.43 10.71 -0.84
CA GLU A 315 -12.14 9.90 -2.03
C GLU A 315 -11.77 8.47 -1.65
N ASP A 316 -12.38 7.50 -2.34
CA ASP A 316 -12.14 6.07 -2.05
C ASP A 316 -10.70 5.68 -2.38
N GLU A 317 -10.14 6.15 -3.50
CA GLU A 317 -8.77 5.86 -3.91
C GLU A 317 -7.73 6.28 -2.86
N VAL A 318 -7.94 7.42 -2.18
CA VAL A 318 -7.08 7.90 -1.10
C VAL A 318 -7.17 6.97 0.10
N ARG A 319 -8.38 6.55 0.50
CA ARG A 319 -8.56 5.65 1.65
C ARG A 319 -7.99 4.27 1.39
N ARG A 320 -8.16 3.71 0.19
CA ARG A 320 -7.65 2.37 -0.17
C ARG A 320 -6.13 2.32 -0.21
N ALA A 321 -5.47 3.43 -0.55
CA ALA A 321 -4.01 3.56 -0.56
C ALA A 321 -3.38 3.75 0.84
N VAL A 322 -4.16 3.66 1.92
CA VAL A 322 -3.69 3.87 3.30
C VAL A 322 -4.20 2.75 4.21
N SER A 323 -3.27 1.96 4.75
CA SER A 323 -3.58 0.74 5.52
C SER A 323 -4.45 0.96 6.75
N VAL A 324 -4.40 2.15 7.35
CA VAL A 324 -5.21 2.51 8.53
C VAL A 324 -6.70 2.34 8.26
N TRP A 325 -7.21 2.77 7.09
CA TRP A 325 -8.64 2.67 6.76
C TRP A 325 -9.12 1.22 6.67
N THR A 326 -8.27 0.34 6.14
CA THR A 326 -8.59 -1.10 6.10
C THR A 326 -8.61 -1.70 7.50
N ARG A 327 -7.69 -1.28 8.38
CA ARG A 327 -7.55 -1.81 9.74
C ARG A 327 -8.62 -1.33 10.72
N VAL A 328 -9.12 -0.10 10.58
CA VAL A 328 -10.26 0.38 11.42
C VAL A 328 -11.58 -0.27 11.03
N GLY A 329 -11.66 -0.87 9.84
CA GLY A 329 -12.81 -1.60 9.36
C GLY A 329 -13.91 -0.73 8.72
N PRO A 330 -14.83 -1.36 7.98
CA PRO A 330 -15.78 -0.67 7.10
C PRO A 330 -16.84 0.16 7.85
N GLU A 331 -17.18 -0.23 9.08
CA GLU A 331 -18.14 0.53 9.89
C GLU A 331 -17.56 1.85 10.38
N ALA A 332 -16.32 1.81 10.88
CA ALA A 332 -15.60 3.00 11.31
C ALA A 332 -15.33 3.94 10.13
N GLU A 333 -14.91 3.40 8.99
CA GLU A 333 -14.73 4.16 7.75
C GLU A 333 -16.02 4.89 7.34
N ARG A 334 -17.14 4.16 7.21
CA ARG A 334 -18.42 4.75 6.81
C ARG A 334 -18.87 5.86 7.76
N ARG A 335 -18.72 5.66 9.06
CA ARG A 335 -19.06 6.66 10.09
C ARG A 335 -18.16 7.90 9.99
N ALA A 336 -16.85 7.71 9.80
CA ALA A 336 -15.89 8.80 9.65
C ALA A 336 -16.19 9.63 8.39
N VAL A 337 -16.37 8.97 7.24
CA VAL A 337 -16.64 9.61 5.95
C VAL A 337 -17.95 10.40 5.96
N ASN A 338 -19.02 9.82 6.51
CA ASN A 338 -20.31 10.53 6.58
C ASN A 338 -20.22 11.77 7.46
N ARG A 339 -19.66 11.65 8.67
CA ARG A 339 -19.49 12.81 9.57
C ARG A 339 -18.58 13.88 8.98
N LEU A 340 -17.48 13.48 8.33
CA LEU A 340 -16.57 14.41 7.69
C LEU A 340 -17.28 15.17 6.55
N ARG A 341 -18.06 14.48 5.72
CA ARG A 341 -18.86 15.11 4.66
C ARG A 341 -19.82 16.16 5.21
N ASP A 342 -20.55 15.83 6.28
CA ASP A 342 -21.49 16.75 6.93
C ASP A 342 -20.76 17.98 7.51
N ASP A 343 -19.62 17.77 8.17
CA ASP A 343 -18.84 18.85 8.77
C ASP A 343 -18.14 19.75 7.74
N LEU A 344 -17.76 19.21 6.58
CA LEU A 344 -17.24 19.99 5.46
C LEU A 344 -18.34 20.82 4.81
N SER A 345 -19.51 20.23 4.55
CA SER A 345 -20.65 20.95 3.95
C SER A 345 -21.18 22.10 4.82
N SER A 346 -21.06 21.98 6.14
CA SER A 346 -21.54 22.96 7.11
C SER A 346 -20.48 23.97 7.56
N GLY A 347 -19.21 23.79 7.15
CA GLY A 347 -18.09 24.63 7.59
C GLY A 347 -17.58 24.35 9.01
N ARG A 348 -18.22 23.45 9.78
CA ARG A 348 -17.82 23.10 11.16
C ARG A 348 -16.41 22.52 11.24
N TRP A 349 -15.95 21.82 10.21
CA TRP A 349 -14.58 21.33 10.17
C TRP A 349 -13.57 22.49 10.12
N ALA A 350 -13.80 23.49 9.26
CA ALA A 350 -12.90 24.62 9.09
C ALA A 350 -12.89 25.52 10.33
N GLU A 351 -14.03 25.68 11.00
CA GLU A 351 -14.12 26.41 12.25
C GLU A 351 -13.29 25.77 13.37
N ARG A 352 -13.42 24.46 13.58
CA ARG A 352 -12.67 23.71 14.61
C ARG A 352 -11.16 23.62 14.33
N ASN A 353 -10.77 23.67 13.06
CA ASN A 353 -9.38 23.46 12.63
C ASN A 353 -8.74 24.73 12.05
N ARG A 354 -9.28 25.91 12.38
CA ARG A 354 -8.83 27.21 11.84
C ARG A 354 -7.32 27.43 12.01
N GLU A 355 -6.76 27.04 13.15
CA GLU A 355 -5.33 27.20 13.43
C GLU A 355 -4.47 26.36 12.49
N LEU A 356 -4.89 25.14 12.16
CA LEU A 356 -4.18 24.29 11.20
C LEU A 356 -4.18 24.93 9.80
N LEU A 357 -5.28 25.57 9.40
CA LEU A 357 -5.39 26.22 8.09
C LEU A 357 -4.38 27.37 7.88
N ALA A 358 -3.75 27.89 8.93
CA ALA A 358 -2.73 28.92 8.85
C ALA A 358 -1.29 28.38 8.72
N LEU A 359 -1.08 27.06 8.85
CA LEU A 359 0.24 26.44 8.83
C LEU A 359 0.66 26.03 7.41
N ASP A 360 1.95 26.15 7.11
CA ASP A 360 2.55 25.62 5.88
C ASP A 360 3.05 24.17 6.05
N ALA A 361 3.32 23.75 7.29
CA ALA A 361 3.67 22.38 7.63
C ALA A 361 3.21 22.03 9.06
N ALA A 362 2.88 20.77 9.30
CA ALA A 362 2.36 20.29 10.58
C ALA A 362 3.22 19.17 11.18
N GLU A 363 3.43 19.18 12.49
CA GLU A 363 4.04 18.08 13.23
C GLU A 363 2.96 17.10 13.71
N LEU A 364 2.83 15.97 13.02
CA LEU A 364 1.77 14.97 13.29
C LEU A 364 2.37 13.60 13.67
N GLY A 365 3.39 13.60 14.54
CA GLY A 365 3.95 12.37 15.11
C GLY A 365 5.03 11.68 14.26
N LEU A 366 5.35 12.17 13.07
CA LEU A 366 6.41 11.61 12.23
C LEU A 366 7.80 11.96 12.76
N ARG A 367 8.71 10.99 12.67
CA ARG A 367 10.07 11.02 13.21
C ARG A 367 11.07 10.45 12.20
N LEU A 368 12.26 11.03 12.21
CA LEU A 368 13.43 10.50 11.53
C LEU A 368 14.44 10.03 12.59
N LEU A 369 14.78 8.76 12.56
CA LEU A 369 15.85 8.18 13.35
C LEU A 369 17.11 8.14 12.50
N VAL A 370 18.22 8.63 13.04
CA VAL A 370 19.52 8.63 12.35
C VAL A 370 20.57 8.04 13.29
N ALA A 371 21.16 6.90 12.91
CA ALA A 371 22.17 6.17 13.66
C ALA A 371 23.48 6.01 12.87
#